data_AF-A0A7W0WR10-F1
#
_entry.id   AF-A0A7W0WR10-F1
#
_cell.length_a   1.000
_cell.length_b   1.000
_cell.length_c   1.000
_cell.angle_alpha   90.00
_cell.angle_beta   90.00
_cell.angle_gamma   90.00
#
_symmetry.space_group_name_H-M   'P 1'
#
loop_
_entity.id
_entity.type
_entity.pdbx_description
1 polymer ?
#
loop_
_entity_poly.entity_id
_entity_poly.type
_entity_poly.pdbx_seq_one_letter_code
_entity_poly.pdbx_strand_id
1 'polypeptide(L)'
;MPLLWDDFFAANPLDFTLRTVPAMFAARGDAHAGIDEAVGSIEKLLVLAKEQGEEEGPKTKAKKAPKAKLPVITIAQAKLKPDALAGLDRWKARHPAVAARLAPEDILVDTNRGRATAWYRIRINLKNVPEAERPASEALDPDYDPKTEYGDWSGDG
;
A
#
# COMPACT_ATOMS: atom_id res chain seq x y z
N MET A 1 26.22 11.61 8.90
CA MET A 1 27.62 11.94 9.19
C MET A 1 28.47 11.20 8.17
N PRO A 2 29.27 11.88 7.32
CA PRO A 2 30.27 11.23 6.48
C PRO A 2 31.28 10.47 7.35
N LEU A 3 31.68 9.27 6.92
CA LEU A 3 32.56 8.39 7.69
C LEU A 3 33.76 7.97 6.83
N LEU A 4 34.91 7.83 7.47
CA LEU A 4 36.04 7.13 6.89
C LEU A 4 35.76 5.62 6.87
N TRP A 5 36.33 4.91 5.89
CA TRP A 5 36.16 3.46 5.78
C TRP A 5 36.65 2.70 7.01
N ASP A 6 37.72 3.17 7.65
CA ASP A 6 38.28 2.56 8.87
C ASP A 6 37.30 2.62 10.06
N ASP A 7 36.45 3.65 10.11
CA ASP A 7 35.46 3.86 11.18
C ASP A 7 34.13 3.14 10.91
N PHE A 8 33.87 2.71 9.67
CA PHE A 8 32.54 2.28 9.23
C PHE A 8 32.00 1.07 10.01
N PHE A 9 32.85 0.07 10.27
CA PHE A 9 32.43 -1.15 10.95
C PHE A 9 32.19 -0.97 12.45
N ALA A 10 32.76 0.07 13.06
CA ALA A 10 32.61 0.37 14.48
C ALA A 10 31.55 1.45 14.75
N ALA A 11 31.01 2.09 13.71
CA ALA A 11 30.08 3.20 13.85
C ALA A 11 28.71 2.73 14.35
N ASN A 12 28.21 3.38 15.40
CA ASN A 12 26.83 3.26 15.83
C ASN A 12 26.00 4.43 15.25
N PRO A 13 24.97 4.20 14.43
CA PRO A 13 24.15 5.26 13.85
C PRO A 13 23.52 6.21 14.89
N LEU A 14 23.25 5.72 16.10
CA LEU A 14 22.61 6.52 17.16
C LEU A 14 23.51 7.61 17.73
N ASP A 15 24.83 7.52 17.52
CA ASP A 15 25.78 8.53 17.99
C ASP A 15 25.74 9.81 17.13
N PHE A 16 25.13 9.77 15.94
CA PHE A 16 25.05 10.87 15.00
C PHE A 16 23.73 11.64 15.13
N THR A 17 23.70 12.59 16.06
CA THR A 17 22.54 13.46 16.32
C THR A 17 22.85 14.91 15.95
N LEU A 18 21.82 15.75 15.88
CA LEU A 18 21.99 17.20 15.69
C LEU A 18 22.91 17.85 16.75
N ARG A 19 22.99 17.27 17.96
CA ARG A 19 23.81 17.80 19.07
C ARG A 19 25.25 17.32 19.03
N THR A 20 25.51 16.13 18.50
CA THR A 20 26.82 15.46 18.57
C THR A 20 27.63 15.64 17.29
N VAL A 21 26.96 15.70 16.12
CA VAL A 21 27.61 15.79 14.81
C VAL A 21 28.49 17.04 14.64
N PRO A 22 28.11 18.27 15.07
CA PRO A 22 28.96 19.45 14.88
C PRO A 22 30.34 19.33 15.55
N ALA A 23 30.39 18.80 16.78
CA ALA A 23 31.64 18.59 17.50
C ALA A 23 32.49 17.49 16.85
N MET A 24 31.86 16.40 16.39
CA MET A 24 32.54 15.33 15.67
C MET A 24 33.15 15.81 14.34
N PHE A 25 32.41 16.63 13.59
CA PHE A 25 32.88 17.21 12.33
C PHE A 25 34.05 18.19 12.56
N ALA A 26 33.99 19.03 13.59
CA ALA A 26 35.10 19.92 13.93
C ALA A 26 36.38 19.14 14.34
N ALA A 27 36.22 18.00 15.01
CA ALA A 27 37.36 17.18 15.46
C ALA A 27 37.96 16.31 14.35
N ARG A 28 37.13 15.78 13.44
CA ARG A 28 37.55 14.78 12.43
C ARG A 28 37.66 15.35 11.01
N GLY A 29 37.08 16.52 10.76
CA GLY A 29 36.98 17.09 9.43
C GLY A 29 35.94 16.39 8.55
N ASP A 30 35.97 16.70 7.26
CA ASP A 30 35.09 16.11 6.25
C ASP A 30 35.71 14.84 5.64
N ALA A 31 35.12 13.69 5.93
CA ALA A 31 35.56 12.41 5.36
C ALA A 31 35.37 12.32 3.84
N HIS A 32 34.54 13.19 3.24
CA HIS A 32 34.28 13.23 1.80
C HIS A 32 35.06 14.35 1.10
N ALA A 33 36.04 15.00 1.74
CA ALA A 33 36.76 16.14 1.16
C ALA A 33 37.34 15.85 -0.24
N GLY A 34 37.76 14.61 -0.52
CA GLY A 34 38.31 14.18 -1.82
C GLY A 34 37.29 13.58 -2.80
N ILE A 35 35.98 13.65 -2.55
CA ILE A 35 34.97 12.98 -3.38
C ILE A 35 34.96 13.46 -4.83
N ASP A 36 35.26 14.75 -5.05
CA ASP A 36 35.29 15.36 -6.38
C ASP A 36 36.63 15.14 -7.11
N GLU A 37 37.68 14.70 -6.40
CA GLU A 37 39.02 14.52 -6.97
C GLU A 37 39.12 13.26 -7.85
N ALA A 38 38.25 12.27 -7.60
CA ALA A 38 38.24 10.99 -8.30
C ALA A 38 36.90 10.74 -8.98
N VAL A 39 36.70 11.36 -10.15
CA VAL A 39 35.51 11.13 -10.98
C VAL A 39 35.50 9.68 -11.48
N GLY A 40 34.61 8.86 -10.93
CA GLY A 40 34.41 7.47 -11.32
C GLY A 40 33.68 7.34 -12.66
N SER A 41 33.77 6.16 -13.28
CA SER A 41 33.01 5.84 -14.49
C SER A 41 32.19 4.55 -14.37
N ILE A 42 31.06 4.49 -15.07
CA ILE A 42 30.05 3.43 -14.94
C ILE A 42 30.32 2.22 -15.85
N GLU A 43 31.25 2.25 -16.80
CA GLU A 43 31.42 1.16 -17.78
C GLU A 43 31.71 -0.18 -17.12
N LYS A 44 32.53 -0.21 -16.07
CA LYS A 44 32.83 -1.45 -15.33
C LYS A 44 31.58 -2.04 -14.69
N LEU A 45 30.69 -1.19 -14.15
CA LEU A 45 29.41 -1.63 -13.60
C LEU A 45 28.48 -2.16 -14.71
N LEU A 46 28.50 -1.56 -15.91
CA LEU A 46 27.72 -2.03 -17.05
C LEU A 46 28.21 -3.37 -17.61
N VAL A 47 29.52 -3.62 -17.60
CA VAL A 47 30.09 -4.93 -17.97
C VAL A 47 29.66 -5.98 -16.94
N LEU A 48 29.81 -5.69 -15.65
CA LEU A 48 29.40 -6.59 -14.57
C LEU A 48 27.90 -6.92 -14.64
N ALA A 49 27.04 -5.94 -14.92
CA ALA A 49 25.60 -6.16 -15.08
C ALA A 49 25.26 -7.09 -16.26
N LYS A 50 26.04 -7.07 -17.34
CA LYS A 50 25.86 -8.01 -18.46
C LYS A 50 26.28 -9.43 -18.09
N GLU A 51 27.34 -9.57 -17.29
CA GLU A 51 27.86 -10.88 -16.84
C GLU A 51 26.96 -11.53 -15.78
N GLN A 52 26.42 -10.74 -14.86
CA GLN A 52 25.48 -11.21 -13.83
C GLN A 52 24.09 -11.55 -14.41
N GLY A 53 23.83 -11.20 -15.67
CA GLY A 53 22.50 -11.22 -16.25
C GLY A 53 21.56 -10.24 -15.53
N GLU A 54 20.30 -10.18 -15.96
CA GLU A 54 19.27 -9.56 -15.12
C GLU A 54 19.05 -10.46 -13.90
N GLU A 55 19.91 -10.39 -12.88
CA GLU A 55 19.40 -10.64 -11.53
C GLU A 55 18.27 -9.64 -11.34
N GLU A 56 17.06 -10.18 -11.23
CA GLU A 56 15.85 -9.40 -11.35
C GLU A 56 15.81 -8.32 -10.28
N GLY A 57 16.15 -7.08 -10.68
CA GLY A 57 15.61 -5.88 -10.03
C GLY A 57 14.11 -6.08 -9.84
N PRO A 58 13.49 -5.51 -8.78
CA PRO A 58 12.19 -5.95 -8.24
C PRO A 58 11.24 -6.30 -9.38
N LYS A 59 11.01 -7.61 -9.59
CA LYS A 59 10.47 -8.13 -10.85
C LYS A 59 9.37 -7.21 -11.37
N THR A 60 9.55 -6.61 -12.53
CA THR A 60 8.40 -6.11 -13.30
C THR A 60 7.43 -7.28 -13.39
N LYS A 61 6.22 -7.08 -12.85
CA LYS A 61 5.30 -8.16 -12.45
C LYS A 61 5.21 -9.22 -13.55
N ALA A 62 5.93 -10.33 -13.38
CA ALA A 62 5.72 -11.54 -14.17
C ALA A 62 4.21 -11.79 -14.16
N LYS A 63 3.60 -12.01 -15.33
CA LYS A 63 2.15 -12.24 -15.45
C LYS A 63 1.79 -13.40 -14.52
N LYS A 64 1.30 -13.09 -13.32
CA LYS A 64 0.82 -14.08 -12.36
C LYS A 64 -0.20 -14.94 -13.10
N ALA A 65 -0.09 -16.26 -12.94
CA ALA A 65 -1.13 -17.18 -13.37
C ALA A 65 -2.50 -16.61 -12.94
N PRO A 66 -3.52 -16.63 -13.83
CA PRO A 66 -4.78 -15.97 -13.54
C PRO A 66 -5.36 -16.55 -12.24
N LYS A 67 -5.39 -15.72 -11.19
CA LYS A 67 -6.09 -16.10 -9.96
C LYS A 67 -7.54 -16.35 -10.31
N ALA A 68 -8.10 -17.46 -9.84
CA ALA A 68 -9.53 -17.70 -9.92
C ALA A 68 -10.25 -16.44 -9.39
N LYS A 69 -11.11 -15.85 -10.23
CA LYS A 69 -11.88 -14.65 -9.86
C LYS A 69 -12.84 -15.06 -8.75
N LEU A 70 -12.53 -14.70 -7.52
CA LEU A 70 -13.44 -14.92 -6.40
C LEU A 70 -14.74 -14.13 -6.67
N PRO A 71 -15.91 -14.74 -6.41
CA PRO A 71 -17.21 -14.08 -6.60
C PRO A 71 -17.43 -13.06 -5.47
N VAL A 72 -16.80 -11.89 -5.58
CA VAL A 72 -16.87 -10.83 -4.57
C VAL A 72 -17.82 -9.74 -5.01
N ILE A 73 -18.79 -9.40 -4.16
CA ILE A 73 -19.74 -8.29 -4.37
C ILE A 73 -19.49 -7.16 -3.37
N THR A 74 -19.80 -5.92 -3.76
CA THR A 74 -19.73 -4.75 -2.86
C THR A 74 -21.13 -4.45 -2.33
N ILE A 75 -21.24 -4.27 -1.01
CA ILE A 75 -22.54 -4.11 -0.34
C ILE A 75 -22.75 -2.68 0.13
N ALA A 76 -21.71 -2.06 0.70
CA ALA A 76 -21.82 -0.75 1.32
C ALA A 76 -20.51 0.01 1.20
N GLN A 77 -20.61 1.33 1.03
CA GLN A 77 -19.53 2.28 1.18
C GLN A 77 -19.98 3.38 2.13
N ALA A 78 -19.14 3.76 3.09
CA ALA A 78 -19.46 4.84 4.02
C ALA A 78 -18.21 5.58 4.49
N LYS A 79 -18.38 6.85 4.87
CA LYS A 79 -17.32 7.67 5.46
C LYS A 79 -16.88 7.12 6.83
N LEU A 80 -17.83 6.63 7.61
CA LEU A 80 -17.59 6.04 8.93
C LEU A 80 -17.76 4.52 8.90
N LYS A 81 -16.88 3.82 9.63
CA LYS A 81 -16.95 2.37 9.81
C LYS A 81 -18.31 1.87 10.32
N PRO A 82 -18.92 2.47 11.37
CA PRO A 82 -20.23 2.00 11.86
C PRO A 82 -21.32 2.04 10.78
N ASP A 83 -21.35 3.08 9.95
CA ASP A 83 -22.36 3.20 8.89
C ASP A 83 -22.18 2.13 7.80
N ALA A 84 -20.92 1.81 7.48
CA ALA A 84 -20.61 0.72 6.56
C ALA A 84 -21.07 -0.64 7.10
N LEU A 85 -20.91 -0.87 8.41
CA LEU A 85 -21.38 -2.10 9.08
C LEU A 85 -22.90 -2.16 9.18
N ALA A 86 -23.58 -1.03 9.42
CA ALA A 86 -25.03 -0.97 9.37
C ALA A 86 -25.58 -1.32 7.96
N GLY A 87 -24.84 -0.98 6.91
CA GLY A 87 -25.12 -1.42 5.54
C GLY A 87 -25.06 -2.94 5.36
N LEU A 88 -24.05 -3.58 5.96
CA LEU A 88 -23.93 -5.04 5.98
C LEU A 88 -25.11 -5.71 6.70
N ASP A 89 -25.54 -5.18 7.84
CA ASP A 89 -26.64 -5.76 8.61
C ASP A 89 -27.97 -5.65 7.86
N ARG A 90 -28.24 -4.50 7.22
CA ARG A 90 -29.40 -4.33 6.34
C ARG A 90 -29.38 -5.29 5.15
N TRP A 91 -28.21 -5.56 4.59
CA TRP A 91 -28.07 -6.54 3.52
C TRP A 91 -28.31 -7.97 4.00
N LYS A 92 -27.78 -8.36 5.17
CA LYS A 92 -28.03 -9.68 5.77
C LYS A 92 -29.51 -9.92 6.06
N ALA A 93 -30.23 -8.88 6.49
CA ALA A 93 -31.67 -8.94 6.70
C ALA A 93 -32.45 -9.19 5.39
N ARG A 94 -31.97 -8.65 4.26
CA ARG A 94 -32.55 -8.87 2.92
C ARG A 94 -32.19 -10.23 2.33
N HIS A 95 -31.00 -10.76 2.66
CA HIS A 95 -30.46 -12.02 2.13
C HIS A 95 -30.13 -13.04 3.22
N PRO A 96 -31.12 -13.51 4.02
CA PRO A 96 -30.86 -14.38 5.18
C PRO A 96 -30.30 -15.75 4.79
N ALA A 97 -30.72 -16.31 3.65
CA ALA A 97 -30.21 -17.59 3.14
C ALA A 97 -28.71 -17.54 2.79
N VAL A 98 -28.26 -16.39 2.28
CA VAL A 98 -26.86 -16.15 1.94
C VAL A 98 -26.05 -15.90 3.22
N ALA A 99 -26.58 -15.06 4.12
CA ALA A 99 -25.94 -14.72 5.38
C ALA A 99 -25.65 -15.96 6.26
N ALA A 100 -26.52 -16.97 6.23
CA ALA A 100 -26.34 -18.23 6.95
C ALA A 100 -25.13 -19.06 6.48
N ARG A 101 -24.63 -18.82 5.26
CA ARG A 101 -23.48 -19.53 4.67
C ARG A 101 -22.18 -18.73 4.66
N LEU A 102 -22.23 -17.47 5.10
CA LEU A 102 -21.03 -16.63 5.17
C LEU A 102 -20.21 -16.97 6.41
N ALA A 103 -18.93 -17.25 6.21
CA ALA A 103 -17.96 -17.29 7.29
C ALA A 103 -17.52 -15.87 7.66
N PRO A 104 -16.99 -15.63 8.87
CA PRO A 104 -16.42 -14.33 9.25
C PRO A 104 -15.35 -13.83 8.25
N GLU A 105 -14.58 -14.74 7.64
CA GLU A 105 -13.57 -14.37 6.64
C GLU A 105 -14.15 -13.96 5.28
N ASP A 106 -15.42 -14.25 5.00
CA ASP A 106 -16.10 -13.83 3.77
C ASP A 106 -16.49 -12.35 3.81
N ILE A 107 -16.48 -11.74 5.00
CA ILE A 107 -16.83 -10.34 5.21
C ILE A 107 -15.55 -9.51 5.16
N LEU A 108 -15.35 -8.82 4.03
CA LEU A 108 -14.18 -8.01 3.76
C LEU A 108 -14.47 -6.56 4.14
N VAL A 109 -13.82 -6.08 5.21
CA VAL A 109 -13.89 -4.69 5.65
C VAL A 109 -12.66 -3.95 5.14
N ASP A 110 -12.79 -3.25 4.02
CA ASP A 110 -11.70 -2.45 3.48
C ASP A 110 -11.66 -1.08 4.18
N THR A 111 -10.48 -0.69 4.66
CA THR A 111 -10.19 0.69 5.04
C THR A 111 -9.47 1.35 3.87
N ASN A 112 -10.17 2.25 3.18
CA ASN A 112 -9.64 2.98 2.05
C ASN A 112 -9.25 4.41 2.47
N ARG A 113 -8.31 5.00 1.72
CA ARG A 113 -7.87 6.38 1.92
C ARG A 113 -8.40 7.23 0.78
N GLY A 114 -9.22 8.23 1.10
CA GLY A 114 -9.58 9.31 0.18
C GLY A 114 -8.47 10.36 0.11
N ARG A 115 -8.73 11.52 -0.51
CA ARG A 115 -7.72 12.60 -0.60
C ARG A 115 -7.30 13.11 0.77
N ALA A 116 -8.26 13.34 1.68
CA ALA A 116 -8.01 13.88 3.01
C ALA A 116 -8.54 13.01 4.16
N THR A 117 -9.53 12.15 3.92
CA THR A 117 -10.22 11.36 4.95
C THR A 117 -10.25 9.88 4.58
N ALA A 118 -10.23 8.98 5.57
CA ALA A 118 -10.50 7.56 5.35
C ALA A 118 -11.98 7.31 5.03
N TRP A 119 -12.26 6.26 4.26
CA TRP A 119 -13.60 5.77 4.01
C TRP A 119 -13.59 4.24 4.01
N TYR A 120 -14.75 3.63 4.22
CA TYR A 120 -14.89 2.21 4.46
C TYR A 120 -15.74 1.58 3.38
N ARG A 121 -15.37 0.37 2.95
CA ARG A 121 -16.14 -0.42 2.00
C ARG A 121 -16.32 -1.83 2.55
N ILE A 122 -17.55 -2.31 2.57
CA ILE A 122 -17.86 -3.71 2.86
C ILE A 122 -18.04 -4.48 1.57
N ARG A 123 -17.28 -5.56 1.43
CA ARG A 123 -17.42 -6.56 0.38
C ARG A 123 -17.71 -7.92 0.96
N ILE A 124 -18.41 -8.75 0.22
CA ILE A 124 -18.72 -10.14 0.60
C ILE A 124 -18.15 -11.07 -0.45
N ASN A 125 -17.40 -12.07 0.01
CA ASN A 125 -16.94 -13.17 -0.82
C ASN A 125 -17.97 -14.31 -0.82
N LEU A 126 -18.53 -14.62 -1.99
CA LEU A 126 -19.57 -15.65 -2.14
C LEU A 126 -18.97 -17.04 -2.41
N LYS A 127 -17.72 -17.31 -2.00
CA LYS A 127 -17.04 -18.61 -2.24
C LYS A 127 -17.81 -19.79 -1.66
N ASN A 128 -18.52 -19.57 -0.54
CA ASN A 128 -19.30 -20.57 0.18
C ASN A 128 -20.77 -20.64 -0.27
N VAL A 129 -21.17 -19.79 -1.22
CA VAL A 129 -22.55 -19.68 -1.71
C VAL A 129 -22.66 -20.37 -3.08
N PRO A 130 -23.55 -21.38 -3.22
CA PRO A 130 -23.84 -22.01 -4.50
C PRO A 130 -24.25 -20.98 -5.55
N GLU A 131 -23.84 -21.18 -6.80
CA GLU A 131 -24.06 -20.20 -7.88
C GLU A 131 -25.53 -19.85 -8.10
N ALA A 132 -26.44 -20.82 -7.93
CA ALA A 132 -27.88 -20.63 -8.05
C ALA A 132 -28.48 -19.70 -6.98
N GLU A 133 -27.78 -19.50 -5.85
CA GLU A 133 -28.26 -18.70 -4.72
C GLU A 133 -27.43 -17.41 -4.51
N ARG A 134 -26.51 -17.10 -5.45
CA ARG A 134 -25.71 -15.88 -5.36
C ARG A 134 -26.58 -14.67 -5.68
N PRO A 135 -26.70 -13.70 -4.75
CA PRO A 135 -27.42 -12.47 -5.04
C PRO A 135 -26.66 -11.67 -6.10
N ALA A 136 -27.40 -10.98 -6.96
CA ALA A 136 -26.81 -10.04 -7.90
C ALA A 136 -26.15 -8.87 -7.16
N SER A 137 -25.26 -8.14 -7.83
CA SER A 137 -24.74 -6.88 -7.27
C SER A 137 -25.88 -5.87 -7.19
N GLU A 138 -26.28 -5.51 -5.97
CA GLU A 138 -27.34 -4.53 -5.70
C GLU A 138 -26.76 -3.13 -5.46
N ALA A 139 -27.65 -2.13 -5.41
CA ALA A 139 -27.27 -0.76 -5.07
C ALA A 139 -26.65 -0.70 -3.66
N LEU A 140 -25.59 0.09 -3.52
CA LEU A 140 -24.85 0.23 -2.28
C LEU A 140 -25.72 0.94 -1.25
N ASP A 141 -25.68 0.48 -0.01
CA ASP A 141 -26.43 1.12 1.07
C ASP A 141 -25.64 1.08 2.39
N PRO A 142 -24.97 2.17 2.81
CA PRO A 142 -24.93 3.47 2.14
C PRO A 142 -24.12 3.46 0.83
N ASP A 143 -24.45 4.36 -0.09
CA ASP A 143 -23.70 4.62 -1.33
C ASP A 143 -22.85 5.89 -1.19
N TYR A 144 -21.93 5.88 -0.22
CA TYR A 144 -20.99 6.99 -0.08
C TYR A 144 -19.94 6.95 -1.19
N ASP A 145 -19.91 8.00 -2.03
CA ASP A 145 -18.83 8.22 -3.00
C ASP A 145 -17.84 9.27 -2.45
N PRO A 146 -16.58 8.90 -2.16
CA PRO A 146 -15.56 9.86 -1.73
C PRO A 146 -15.20 10.90 -2.80
N LYS A 147 -15.55 10.69 -4.08
CA LYS A 147 -15.32 11.65 -5.15
C LYS A 147 -16.35 12.77 -5.18
N THR A 148 -17.59 12.51 -4.77
CA THR A 148 -18.64 13.56 -4.76
C THR A 148 -18.41 14.56 -3.64
N GLU A 149 -17.86 14.14 -2.49
CA GLU A 149 -17.51 15.03 -1.37
C GLU A 149 -16.46 16.09 -1.75
N TYR A 150 -15.60 15.82 -2.74
CA TYR A 150 -14.55 16.74 -3.21
C TYR A 150 -14.68 17.09 -4.70
N GLY A 151 -15.82 16.75 -5.32
CA GLY A 151 -16.06 16.89 -6.76
C GLY A 151 -16.31 18.32 -7.24
N ASP A 152 -16.52 19.26 -6.31
CA ASP A 152 -16.78 20.67 -6.61
C ASP A 152 -15.49 21.51 -6.84
N TRP A 153 -14.32 20.86 -6.90
CA TRP A 153 -13.09 21.49 -7.39
C TRP A 153 -12.84 21.10 -8.85
N SER A 154 -13.74 21.53 -9.73
CA SER A 154 -13.42 21.68 -11.16
C SER A 154 -12.51 22.90 -11.30
N GLY A 155 -11.21 22.64 -11.40
CA GLY A 155 -10.23 23.63 -11.82
C GLY A 155 -10.48 24.04 -13.26
N ASP A 156 -11.35 25.02 -13.46
CA ASP A 156 -11.29 25.92 -14.61
C ASP A 156 -10.51 27.16 -14.17
N GLY A 157 -9.29 27.27 -14.68
CA GLY A 157 -8.36 28.38 -14.49
C GLY A 157 -7.22 28.29 -15.49
#